data_AF-A0A6P2MET5-F1
#
_entry.id   AF-A0A6P2MET5-F1
#
_cell.length_a   1.000
_cell.length_b   1.000
_cell.length_c   1.000
_cell.angle_alpha   90.00
_cell.angle_beta   90.00
_cell.angle_gamma   90.00
#
_symmetry.space_group_name_H-M   'P 1'
#
loop_
_entity.id
_entity.type
_entity.pdbx_description
1 polymer ?
#
loop_
_entity_poly.entity_id
_entity_poly.type
_entity_poly.pdbx_seq_one_letter_code
_entity_poly.pdbx_strand_id
1 'polypeptide(L)'
;MPAARPPCRGRSGTYAIDFNSPRIVYQHDNCLLVITSPLDGKPATIANGGTIGFAIVSIEQVEAFHATALAHGGSTCEDPPGERNTPFGAFYLAYVRDPDGNKLCAFHKPA
;
A
#
# COMPACT_ATOMS: atom_id res chain seq x y z
N MET A 1 -22.67 -2.60 -20.50
CA MET A 1 -22.41 -1.17 -20.23
C MET A 1 -22.96 -0.84 -18.84
N PRO A 2 -22.18 -0.89 -17.74
CA PRO A 2 -22.71 -0.51 -16.44
C PRO A 2 -22.81 1.02 -16.36
N ALA A 3 -23.98 1.49 -15.94
CA ALA A 3 -24.31 2.91 -15.83
C ALA A 3 -23.33 3.64 -14.90
N ALA A 4 -22.89 4.82 -15.33
CA ALA A 4 -22.02 5.71 -14.55
C ALA A 4 -22.68 6.05 -13.21
N ARG A 5 -21.99 5.74 -12.11
CA ARG A 5 -22.42 6.10 -10.74
C ARG A 5 -22.37 7.63 -10.62
N PRO A 6 -23.42 8.31 -10.11
CA PRO A 6 -23.43 9.76 -10.01
C PRO A 6 -22.34 10.25 -9.04
N PRO A 7 -21.77 11.45 -9.25
CA PRO A 7 -20.72 11.99 -8.38
C PRO A 7 -21.27 12.18 -6.96
N CYS A 8 -20.53 11.66 -5.98
CA CYS A 8 -20.81 11.82 -4.56
C CYS A 8 -20.87 13.32 -4.23
N ARG A 9 -22.09 13.86 -4.04
CA ARG A 9 -22.27 15.21 -3.51
C ARG A 9 -21.74 15.24 -2.07
N GLY A 10 -20.73 16.07 -1.83
CA GLY A 10 -20.11 16.24 -0.52
C GLY A 10 -21.15 16.61 0.53
N ARG A 11 -21.33 15.73 1.52
CA ARG A 11 -21.94 16.14 2.79
C ARG A 11 -20.88 16.91 3.56
N SER A 12 -21.11 18.22 3.70
CA SER A 12 -20.48 19.04 4.74
C SER A 12 -21.01 18.58 6.09
N GLY A 13 -20.35 17.59 6.69
CA GLY A 13 -20.45 17.30 8.11
C GLY A 13 -19.09 17.54 8.74
N THR A 14 -19.04 18.30 9.83
CA THR A 14 -17.90 18.27 10.75
C THR A 14 -17.86 16.89 11.38
N TYR A 15 -17.15 15.96 10.75
CA TYR A 15 -16.77 14.72 11.42
C TYR A 15 -15.83 15.13 12.55
N ALA A 16 -16.26 14.98 13.80
CA ALA A 16 -15.34 15.01 14.92
C ALA A 16 -14.29 13.94 14.63
N ILE A 17 -13.07 14.36 14.26
CA ILE A 17 -11.98 13.43 14.01
C ILE A 17 -11.59 12.87 15.36
N ASP A 18 -12.07 11.66 15.64
CA ASP A 18 -11.69 10.92 16.82
C ASP A 18 -10.25 10.43 16.65
N PHE A 19 -9.31 11.15 17.24
CA PHE A 19 -7.90 10.75 17.31
C PHE A 19 -7.66 9.58 18.28
N ASN A 20 -8.70 9.12 18.99
CA ASN A 20 -8.62 8.05 19.97
C ASN A 20 -8.80 6.64 19.36
N SER A 21 -8.97 6.54 18.03
CA SER A 21 -8.91 5.26 17.33
C SER A 21 -7.50 4.65 17.43
N PRO A 22 -7.33 3.36 17.76
CA PRO A 22 -6.01 2.75 17.87
C PRO A 22 -5.34 2.78 16.49
N ARG A 23 -4.20 3.50 16.40
CA ARG A 23 -3.37 3.58 15.19
C ARG A 23 -2.07 2.83 15.43
N ILE A 24 -1.64 2.11 14.42
CA ILE A 24 -0.28 1.55 14.38
C ILE A 24 0.53 2.47 13.48
N VAL A 25 1.63 3.00 14.02
CA VAL A 25 2.52 3.93 13.32
C VAL A 25 3.88 3.27 13.17
N TYR A 26 4.31 3.08 11.93
CA TYR A 26 5.67 2.70 11.59
C TYR A 26 6.42 3.95 11.14
N GLN A 27 7.52 4.27 11.82
CA GLN A 27 8.35 5.43 11.52
C GLN A 27 9.75 4.97 11.10
N HIS A 28 10.21 5.48 9.96
CA HIS A 28 11.55 5.20 9.45
C HIS A 28 11.97 6.31 8.48
N ASP A 29 13.21 6.79 8.58
CA ASP A 29 13.81 7.78 7.65
C ASP A 29 12.88 8.94 7.27
N ASN A 30 12.35 9.62 8.29
CA ASN A 30 11.41 10.74 8.16
C ASN A 30 10.11 10.43 7.41
N CYS A 31 9.82 9.16 7.17
CA CYS A 31 8.56 8.66 6.63
C CYS A 31 7.71 8.03 7.73
N LEU A 32 6.39 8.13 7.57
CA LEU A 32 5.39 7.49 8.43
C LEU A 32 4.47 6.63 7.58
N LEU A 33 4.31 5.35 7.96
CA LEU A 33 3.19 4.53 7.55
C LEU A 33 2.22 4.43 8.73
N VAL A 34 0.96 4.79 8.49
CA VAL A 34 -0.08 4.76 9.51
C VAL A 34 -1.16 3.78 9.08
N ILE A 35 -1.41 2.77 9.90
CA ILE A 35 -2.52 1.83 9.74
C ILE A 35 -3.56 2.17 10.80
N THR A 36 -4.79 2.39 10.38
CA THR A 36 -5.88 2.85 11.25
C THR A 36 -7.21 2.29 10.78
N SER A 37 -8.11 2.05 11.72
CA SER A 37 -9.53 1.93 11.40
C SER A 37 -10.02 3.21 10.71
N PRO A 38 -10.87 3.12 9.68
CA PRO A 38 -11.42 4.29 9.01
C PRO A 38 -12.20 5.19 9.99
N LEU A 39 -11.90 6.49 9.96
CA LEU A 39 -12.48 7.47 10.87
C LEU A 39 -13.98 7.70 10.65
N ASP A 40 -14.49 7.40 9.46
CA ASP A 40 -15.92 7.52 9.15
C ASP A 40 -16.73 6.28 9.58
N GLY A 41 -16.07 5.32 10.24
CA GLY A 41 -16.66 4.08 10.76
C GLY A 41 -17.09 3.09 9.68
N LYS A 42 -16.83 3.36 8.40
CA LYS A 42 -17.11 2.40 7.32
C LYS A 42 -16.02 1.33 7.25
N PRO A 43 -16.30 0.19 6.60
CA PRO A 43 -15.25 -0.80 6.31
C PRO A 43 -14.09 -0.17 5.55
N ALA A 44 -12.86 -0.61 5.83
CA ALA A 44 -11.69 -0.21 5.05
C ALA A 44 -11.88 -0.64 3.59
N THR A 45 -11.44 0.21 2.66
CA THR A 45 -11.54 -0.06 1.23
C THR A 45 -10.21 0.18 0.54
N ILE A 46 -9.87 -0.70 -0.39
CA ILE A 46 -8.67 -0.57 -1.20
C ILE A 46 -8.77 0.62 -2.17
N ALA A 47 -7.64 1.29 -2.41
CA ALA A 47 -7.52 2.29 -3.46
C ALA A 47 -7.29 1.60 -4.81
N ASN A 48 -8.27 1.61 -5.71
CA ASN A 48 -8.08 1.10 -7.07
C ASN A 48 -7.07 1.99 -7.84
N GLY A 49 -5.95 1.41 -8.25
CA GLY A 49 -4.81 2.14 -8.83
C GLY A 49 -3.87 2.78 -7.81
N GLY A 50 -4.20 2.73 -6.51
CA GLY A 50 -3.32 3.17 -5.44
C GLY A 50 -2.26 2.11 -5.12
N THR A 51 -1.05 2.55 -4.79
CA THR A 51 0.03 1.67 -4.35
C THR A 51 0.91 2.41 -3.34
N ILE A 52 1.27 1.75 -2.25
CA ILE A 52 2.23 2.25 -1.27
C ILE A 52 3.59 1.62 -1.59
N GLY A 53 4.58 2.46 -1.90
CA GLY A 53 5.93 2.02 -2.26
C GLY A 53 6.94 2.22 -1.12
N PHE A 54 7.70 1.18 -0.81
CA PHE A 54 8.82 1.19 0.13
C PHE A 54 10.13 1.15 -0.64
N ALA A 55 10.93 2.21 -0.50
CA ALA A 55 12.30 2.23 -1.00
C ALA A 55 13.18 1.39 -0.07
N ILE A 56 13.91 0.44 -0.64
CA ILE A 56 14.79 -0.45 0.11
C ILE A 56 16.17 -0.56 -0.54
N VAL A 57 17.15 -0.92 0.28
CA VAL A 57 18.58 -0.69 -0.06
C VAL A 57 19.23 -1.86 -0.78
N SER A 58 18.54 -2.99 -0.97
CA SER A 58 19.10 -4.19 -1.62
C SER A 58 18.03 -5.08 -2.25
N ILE A 59 18.43 -5.91 -3.22
CA ILE A 59 17.56 -6.90 -3.87
C ILE A 59 17.09 -7.95 -2.88
N GLU A 60 17.98 -8.40 -2.00
CA GLU A 60 17.70 -9.40 -0.96
C GLU A 60 16.60 -8.93 -0.02
N GLN A 61 16.54 -7.62 0.30
CA GLN A 61 15.44 -7.05 1.07
C GLN A 61 14.11 -7.03 0.30
N VAL A 62 14.13 -6.92 -1.03
CA VAL A 62 12.90 -6.96 -1.85
C VAL A 62 12.30 -8.35 -1.77
N GLU A 63 13.14 -9.37 -1.89
CA GLU A 63 12.73 -10.76 -1.79
C GLU A 63 12.29 -11.12 -0.37
N ALA A 64 13.04 -10.68 0.65
CA ALA A 64 12.67 -10.88 2.05
C ALA A 64 11.33 -10.21 2.39
N PHE A 65 11.06 -9.02 1.87
CA PHE A 65 9.77 -8.34 2.00
C PHE A 65 8.64 -9.19 1.41
N HIS A 66 8.81 -9.68 0.18
CA HIS A 66 7.80 -10.50 -0.49
C HIS A 66 7.54 -11.81 0.25
N ALA A 67 8.60 -12.54 0.62
CA ALA A 67 8.49 -13.79 1.36
C ALA A 67 7.82 -13.60 2.73
N THR A 68 8.20 -12.56 3.47
CA THR A 68 7.61 -12.22 4.78
C THR A 68 6.13 -11.87 4.63
N ALA A 69 5.78 -11.05 3.65
CA ALA A 69 4.39 -10.69 3.40
C ALA A 69 3.53 -11.93 3.13
N LEU A 70 4.00 -12.87 2.29
CA LEU A 70 3.28 -14.12 2.03
C LEU A 70 3.15 -15.00 3.29
N ALA A 71 4.20 -15.10 4.09
CA ALA A 71 4.19 -15.89 5.33
C ALA A 71 3.20 -15.34 6.38
N HIS A 72 2.93 -14.03 6.36
CA HIS A 72 2.08 -13.35 7.33
C HIS A 72 0.68 -12.98 6.80
N GLY A 73 0.18 -13.71 5.79
CA GLY A 73 -1.20 -13.58 5.30
C GLY A 73 -1.40 -12.56 4.18
N GLY A 74 -0.32 -11.99 3.67
CA GLY A 74 -0.34 -11.28 2.39
C GLY A 74 -0.48 -12.25 1.22
N SER A 75 -0.85 -11.70 0.06
CA SER A 75 -0.96 -12.47 -1.19
C SER A 75 -0.08 -11.87 -2.28
N THR A 76 0.41 -12.72 -3.18
CA THR A 76 1.21 -12.26 -4.31
C THR A 76 0.36 -11.44 -5.29
N CYS A 77 0.97 -10.45 -5.93
CA CYS A 77 0.35 -9.73 -7.04
C CYS A 77 0.59 -10.45 -8.39
N GLU A 78 0.31 -9.73 -9.48
CA GLU A 78 0.29 -10.20 -10.88
C GLU A 78 1.58 -10.93 -11.30
N ASP A 79 2.75 -10.37 -10.99
CA ASP A 79 4.04 -10.99 -11.33
C ASP A 79 4.90 -11.21 -10.09
N PRO A 80 5.80 -12.23 -10.12
CA PRO A 80 6.77 -12.45 -9.06
C PRO A 80 7.76 -11.27 -8.91
N PRO A 81 8.52 -11.24 -7.80
CA PRO A 81 9.66 -10.33 -7.64
C PRO A 81 10.59 -10.41 -8.85
N GLY A 82 11.10 -9.25 -9.30
CA GLY A 82 12.05 -9.23 -10.39
C GLY A 82 12.36 -7.83 -10.94
N GLU A 83 13.31 -7.81 -11.87
CA GLU A 83 13.73 -6.59 -12.55
C GLU A 83 12.67 -6.09 -13.53
N ARG A 84 12.44 -4.77 -13.52
CA ARG A 84 11.56 -4.08 -14.46
C ARG A 84 12.22 -2.80 -14.94
N ASN A 85 12.17 -2.61 -16.26
CA ASN A 85 12.60 -1.38 -16.91
C ASN A 85 11.45 -0.37 -16.89
N THR A 86 11.67 0.75 -16.23
CA THR A 86 10.72 1.87 -16.16
C THR A 86 11.30 3.10 -16.85
N PRO A 87 10.49 4.13 -17.14
CA PRO A 87 11.01 5.43 -17.61
C PRO A 87 12.03 6.08 -16.67
N PHE A 88 12.13 5.63 -15.41
CA PHE A 88 13.04 6.16 -14.39
C PHE A 88 14.30 5.28 -14.17
N GLY A 89 14.48 4.25 -15.00
CA GLY A 89 15.59 3.29 -14.94
C GLY A 89 15.13 1.87 -14.63
N ALA A 90 16.11 0.98 -14.46
CA ALA A 90 15.89 -0.39 -13.99
C ALA A 90 15.62 -0.39 -12.47
N PHE A 91 14.59 -1.12 -12.06
CA PHE A 91 14.27 -1.35 -10.66
C PHE A 91 14.08 -2.84 -10.42
N TYR A 92 14.49 -3.33 -9.26
CA TYR A 92 14.06 -4.62 -8.75
C TYR A 92 12.83 -4.41 -7.86
N LEU A 93 11.70 -5.03 -8.22
CA LEU A 93 10.39 -4.74 -7.63
C LEU A 93 9.72 -6.02 -7.14
N ALA A 94 9.02 -5.94 -6.02
CA ALA A 94 8.06 -6.95 -5.58
C ALA A 94 6.76 -6.30 -5.15
N TYR A 95 5.64 -6.92 -5.54
CA TYR A 95 4.30 -6.47 -5.19
C TYR A 95 3.57 -7.53 -4.39
N VAL A 96 2.88 -7.08 -3.34
CA VAL A 96 2.03 -7.91 -2.50
C VAL A 96 0.73 -7.16 -2.18
N ARG A 97 -0.31 -7.91 -1.83
CA ARG A 97 -1.48 -7.35 -1.16
C ARG A 97 -1.44 -7.71 0.30
N ASP A 98 -1.70 -6.73 1.15
CA ASP A 98 -1.92 -6.99 2.58
C ASP A 98 -3.27 -7.72 2.80
N PRO A 99 -3.59 -8.15 4.03
CA PRO A 99 -4.84 -8.85 4.34
C PRO A 99 -6.11 -8.06 4.01
N ASP A 100 -6.03 -6.73 4.00
CA ASP A 100 -7.13 -5.83 3.63
C ASP A 100 -7.20 -5.57 2.11
N GLY A 101 -6.25 -6.11 1.35
CA GLY A 101 -6.15 -6.04 -0.11
C GLY A 101 -5.40 -4.82 -0.66
N ASN A 102 -4.82 -3.97 0.19
CA ASN A 102 -4.04 -2.81 -0.24
C ASN A 102 -2.79 -3.25 -1.00
N LYS A 103 -2.50 -2.60 -2.14
CA LYS A 103 -1.32 -2.93 -2.94
C LYS A 103 -0.09 -2.27 -2.34
N LEU A 104 0.86 -3.09 -1.90
CA LEU A 104 2.16 -2.69 -1.39
C LEU A 104 3.25 -3.05 -2.41
N CYS A 105 4.28 -2.22 -2.50
CA CYS A 105 5.41 -2.41 -3.38
C CYS A 105 6.70 -2.20 -2.59
N ALA A 106 7.65 -3.13 -2.69
CA ALA A 106 9.02 -2.89 -2.28
C ALA A 106 9.88 -2.73 -3.53
N PHE A 107 10.71 -1.69 -3.56
CA PHE A 107 11.53 -1.37 -4.72
C PHE A 107 12.96 -1.03 -4.35
N HIS A 108 13.88 -1.56 -5.14
CA HIS A 108 15.29 -1.22 -5.11
C HIS A 108 15.71 -0.69 -6.47
N LYS A 109 16.40 0.46 -6.48
CA LYS A 109 17.07 0.98 -7.68
C LYS A 109 18.57 0.68 -7.53
N PRO A 110 19.14 -0.22 -8.36
CA PRO A 110 20.58 -0.40 -8.42
C PRO A 110 21.26 0.93 -8.80
N ALA A 111 22.40 1.20 -8.17
CA ALA A 111 23.20 2.40 -8.42
C ALA A 111 23.76 2.44 -9.86
#